data_AF-A0A8S1CPV8-F1
#
_entry.id   AF-A0A8S1CPV8-F1
#
_cell.length_a   1.000
_cell.length_b   1.000
_cell.length_c   1.000
_cell.angle_alpha   90.00
_cell.angle_beta   90.00
_cell.angle_gamma   90.00
#
_symmetry.space_group_name_H-M   'P 1'
#
loop_
_entity.id
_entity.type
_entity.pdbx_description
1 polymer ?
#
loop_
_entity_poly.entity_id
_entity_poly.type
_entity_poly.pdbx_seq_one_letter_code
_entity_poly.pdbx_strand_id
1 'polypeptide(L)'
;MELDDLMDCVQQRMRLITSVIDDRPPVGIKVQYFNEGTTIDRASHYLLRLVTSSSALLKSFVVKGECELFKKRLKLCDHLEVSELLAMSLRHVDEILDFRSLDNSSRQFLLQCKDIFLKLSRKKRGLDPLQHAFAVNHPSDCSEHKIIVPFKSCLPLISQRLVKLTGGYAWVNCSQWAGLLSCVFHLHLLHGYEDLGKAGCGLARQDLRLRHLSSLIEAKYMQRPITFIGSSSQEMGEHLTCDNLEERKKLFPPCASALLQQLKQHHRLPHHARVQLTLFLKEVGMPVKEAIAFWRREYSTPASKCGANCSHSWQKDERRYVYSIRHLYGLEGARTNYAAPACLNLQGSLLAPGAAGGCPFVRMAEKPLLELLGQYQLHEHMKSSILSCGDRPSKACNFLLNLEIYEGAGPGPSLLTSASTELSAVLKSLCVRRKMSEKLFTREEVSKNNDAKSTWLVIDNGVYDVTAFLNEHPGGEEVLLEQAGRDATESFEDVGHSSDARDLMKQYKIGELVEEDRKQPPAKENRSWDSEDGNGSSFRSWLIPVTLGIIATILYRFFMGK
;
A
#
# COMPACT_ATOMS: atom_id res chain seq x y z
N MET A 1 8.96 -11.68 -13.02
CA MET A 1 9.07 -10.79 -11.86
C MET A 1 9.88 -11.50 -10.81
N GLU A 2 11.06 -10.98 -10.52
CA GLU A 2 11.96 -11.55 -9.52
C GLU A 2 11.48 -11.18 -8.11
N LEU A 3 12.06 -11.82 -7.08
CA LEU A 3 11.67 -11.56 -5.68
C LEU A 3 11.94 -10.10 -5.27
N ASP A 4 12.98 -9.50 -5.83
CA ASP A 4 13.36 -8.11 -5.56
C ASP A 4 12.36 -7.12 -6.14
N ASP A 5 11.77 -7.42 -7.31
CA ASP A 5 10.69 -6.61 -7.90
C ASP A 5 9.44 -6.60 -7.03
N LEU A 6 9.08 -7.77 -6.47
CA LEU A 6 7.95 -7.91 -5.54
C LEU A 6 8.21 -7.10 -4.26
N MET A 7 9.44 -7.15 -3.75
CA MET A 7 9.82 -6.41 -2.55
C MET A 7 9.79 -4.90 -2.77
N ASP A 8 10.37 -4.39 -3.87
CA ASP A 8 10.29 -2.97 -4.22
C ASP A 8 8.81 -2.54 -4.35
N CYS A 9 7.99 -3.35 -5.03
CA CYS A 9 6.57 -3.08 -5.20
C CYS A 9 5.82 -2.87 -3.88
N VAL A 10 6.04 -3.74 -2.91
CA VAL A 10 5.45 -3.62 -1.57
C VAL A 10 6.03 -2.43 -0.81
N GLN A 11 7.34 -2.19 -0.89
CA GLN A 11 7.98 -1.07 -0.20
C GLN A 11 7.53 0.29 -0.72
N GLN A 12 7.45 0.46 -2.04
CA GLN A 12 7.00 1.69 -2.70
C GLN A 12 5.57 2.03 -2.28
N ARG A 13 4.67 1.04 -2.28
CA ARG A 13 3.29 1.25 -1.82
C ARG A 13 3.21 1.53 -0.32
N MET A 14 4.00 0.84 0.50
CA MET A 14 4.07 1.15 1.94
C MET A 14 4.50 2.59 2.20
N ARG A 15 5.51 3.09 1.46
CA ARG A 15 5.92 4.50 1.55
C ARG A 15 4.77 5.43 1.14
N LEU A 16 4.06 5.12 0.06
CA LEU A 16 2.91 5.88 -0.42
C LEU A 16 1.80 5.98 0.64
N ILE A 17 1.32 4.84 1.17
CA ILE A 17 0.24 4.89 2.15
C ILE A 17 0.69 5.56 3.46
N THR A 18 1.98 5.44 3.82
CA THR A 18 2.55 6.12 4.99
C THR A 18 2.60 7.63 4.78
N SER A 19 3.04 8.11 3.60
CA SER A 19 3.07 9.54 3.29
C SER A 19 1.67 10.15 3.27
N VAL A 20 0.67 9.40 2.78
CA VAL A 20 -0.74 9.79 2.81
C VAL A 20 -1.27 9.88 4.24
N ILE A 21 -0.99 8.88 5.09
CA ILE A 21 -1.45 8.87 6.49
C ILE A 21 -0.82 10.02 7.29
N ASP A 22 0.48 10.25 7.09
CA ASP A 22 1.24 11.27 7.82
C ASP A 22 1.09 12.68 7.21
N ASP A 23 0.40 12.80 6.08
CA ASP A 23 0.23 14.03 5.29
C ASP A 23 1.59 14.70 4.93
N ARG A 24 2.56 13.88 4.50
CA ARG A 24 3.91 14.32 4.14
C ARG A 24 4.19 14.20 2.64
N PRO A 25 5.13 14.99 2.09
CA PRO A 25 5.56 14.86 0.71
C PRO A 25 6.02 13.42 0.41
N PRO A 26 5.68 12.88 -0.77
CA PRO A 26 6.07 11.55 -1.15
C PRO A 26 7.54 11.52 -1.60
N VAL A 27 8.47 11.33 -0.65
CA VAL A 27 9.90 11.23 -0.95
C VAL A 27 10.28 9.80 -1.34
N GLY A 28 11.03 9.64 -2.43
CA GLY A 28 11.56 8.34 -2.85
C GLY A 28 10.51 7.33 -3.32
N ILE A 29 9.37 7.82 -3.83
CA ILE A 29 8.31 7.00 -4.43
C ILE A 29 8.34 7.20 -5.94
N LYS A 30 8.40 6.10 -6.70
CA LYS A 30 8.37 6.16 -8.17
C LYS A 30 7.03 6.73 -8.66
N VAL A 31 7.06 7.61 -9.67
CA VAL A 31 5.88 8.32 -10.21
C VAL A 31 4.74 7.36 -10.58
N GLN A 32 5.09 6.18 -11.08
CA GLN A 32 4.17 5.12 -11.52
C GLN A 32 3.17 4.68 -10.44
N TYR A 33 3.52 4.81 -9.14
CA TYR A 33 2.65 4.44 -8.02
C TYR A 33 1.59 5.52 -7.69
N PHE A 34 1.75 6.74 -8.22
CA PHE A 34 0.74 7.80 -8.11
C PHE A 34 -0.32 7.69 -9.19
N ASN A 35 0.00 7.02 -10.30
CA ASN A 35 -0.88 6.86 -11.44
C ASN A 35 -1.93 5.79 -11.14
N GLU A 36 -3.15 6.25 -10.83
CA GLU A 36 -4.28 5.39 -10.55
C GLU A 36 -4.58 4.44 -11.71
N GLY A 37 -4.79 3.16 -11.38
CA GLY A 37 -5.27 2.17 -12.32
C GLY A 37 -4.20 1.57 -13.25
N THR A 38 -2.94 1.97 -13.13
CA THR A 38 -1.81 1.29 -13.79
C THR A 38 -1.63 -0.14 -13.27
N THR A 39 -0.96 -0.99 -14.03
CA THR A 39 -0.63 -2.36 -13.61
C THR A 39 0.14 -2.39 -12.29
N ILE A 40 1.04 -1.43 -12.07
CA ILE A 40 1.84 -1.32 -10.84
C ILE A 40 0.99 -0.87 -9.66
N ASP A 41 0.09 0.11 -9.84
CA ASP A 41 -0.88 0.51 -8.81
C ASP A 41 -1.81 -0.66 -8.44
N ARG A 42 -2.26 -1.48 -9.40
CA ARG A 42 -3.08 -2.66 -9.10
C ARG A 42 -2.28 -3.77 -8.42
N ALA A 43 -1.14 -4.15 -8.99
CA ALA A 43 -0.31 -5.24 -8.48
C ALA A 43 0.17 -4.96 -7.06
N SER A 44 0.67 -3.75 -6.81
CA SER A 44 1.14 -3.35 -5.48
C SER A 44 0.02 -3.38 -4.43
N HIS A 45 -1.22 -3.05 -4.81
CA HIS A 45 -2.39 -3.10 -3.92
C HIS A 45 -2.64 -4.51 -3.39
N TYR A 46 -2.79 -5.45 -4.32
CA TYR A 46 -3.13 -6.82 -3.98
C TYR A 46 -1.95 -7.54 -3.31
N LEU A 47 -0.72 -7.27 -3.77
CA LEU A 47 0.48 -7.85 -3.17
C LEU A 47 0.67 -7.39 -1.72
N LEU A 48 0.51 -6.09 -1.45
CA LEU A 48 0.59 -5.57 -0.10
C LEU A 48 -0.49 -6.20 0.81
N ARG A 49 -1.72 -6.36 0.32
CA ARG A 49 -2.80 -7.03 1.07
C ARG A 49 -2.46 -8.49 1.38
N LEU A 50 -1.88 -9.21 0.42
CA LEU A 50 -1.46 -10.59 0.61
C LEU A 50 -0.39 -10.70 1.71
N VAL A 51 0.68 -9.90 1.62
CA VAL A 51 1.81 -9.88 2.56
C VAL A 51 1.37 -9.48 3.98
N THR A 52 0.42 -8.56 4.09
CA THR A 52 -0.07 -8.06 5.38
C THR A 52 -1.24 -8.85 5.96
N SER A 53 -1.78 -9.82 5.22
CA SER A 53 -2.99 -10.56 5.61
C SER A 53 -2.87 -11.36 6.91
N SER A 54 -1.65 -11.72 7.30
CA SER A 54 -1.37 -12.49 8.52
C SER A 54 -1.24 -11.62 9.78
N SER A 55 -1.18 -10.29 9.63
CA SER A 55 -0.98 -9.36 10.73
C SER A 55 -2.19 -8.45 10.91
N ALA A 56 -2.83 -8.54 12.08
CA ALA A 56 -3.95 -7.66 12.41
C ALA A 56 -3.54 -6.18 12.47
N LEU A 57 -2.31 -5.89 12.93
CA LEU A 57 -1.78 -4.53 13.02
C LEU A 57 -1.51 -3.95 11.62
N LEU A 58 -0.78 -4.69 10.78
CA LEU A 58 -0.53 -4.24 9.41
C LEU A 58 -1.83 -4.14 8.60
N LYS A 59 -2.75 -5.10 8.75
CA LYS A 59 -4.08 -5.02 8.14
C LYS A 59 -4.77 -3.71 8.50
N SER A 60 -4.82 -3.35 9.77
CA SER A 60 -5.44 -2.09 10.21
C SER A 60 -4.75 -0.86 9.61
N PHE A 61 -3.41 -0.86 9.59
CA PHE A 61 -2.62 0.24 9.00
C PHE A 61 -2.84 0.38 7.49
N VAL A 62 -2.77 -0.73 6.74
CA VAL A 62 -2.98 -0.75 5.29
C VAL A 62 -4.40 -0.33 4.95
N VAL A 63 -5.41 -0.88 5.63
CA VAL A 63 -6.81 -0.48 5.39
C VAL A 63 -7.00 1.03 5.60
N LYS A 64 -6.42 1.59 6.67
CA LYS A 64 -6.48 3.04 6.92
C LYS A 64 -5.80 3.82 5.78
N GLY A 65 -4.58 3.44 5.41
CA GLY A 65 -3.80 4.14 4.38
C GLY A 65 -4.43 4.09 2.99
N GLU A 66 -4.93 2.92 2.59
CA GLU A 66 -5.67 2.73 1.35
C GLU A 66 -6.95 3.57 1.33
N CYS A 67 -7.70 3.62 2.45
CA CYS A 67 -8.90 4.45 2.53
C CYS A 67 -8.59 5.94 2.41
N GLU A 68 -7.50 6.42 3.03
CA GLU A 68 -7.09 7.81 2.90
C GLU A 68 -6.58 8.13 1.48
N LEU A 69 -5.85 7.21 0.85
CA LEU A 69 -5.41 7.35 -0.54
C LEU A 69 -6.61 7.42 -1.48
N PHE A 70 -7.59 6.53 -1.31
CA PHE A 70 -8.85 6.53 -2.06
C PHE A 70 -9.62 7.83 -1.87
N LYS A 71 -9.76 8.32 -0.64
CA LYS A 71 -10.42 9.62 -0.37
C LYS A 71 -9.71 10.78 -1.07
N LYS A 72 -8.37 10.80 -1.07
CA LYS A 72 -7.60 11.84 -1.77
C LYS A 72 -7.82 11.76 -3.28
N ARG A 73 -7.77 10.56 -3.89
CA ARG A 73 -8.07 10.35 -5.32
C ARG A 73 -9.49 10.77 -5.67
N LEU A 74 -10.48 10.34 -4.88
CA LEU A 74 -11.90 10.65 -5.11
C LEU A 74 -12.20 12.16 -5.10
N LYS A 75 -11.47 12.95 -4.31
CA LYS A 75 -11.59 14.42 -4.29
C LYS A 75 -11.03 15.09 -5.54
N LEU A 76 -10.21 14.39 -6.32
CA LEU A 76 -9.64 14.90 -7.57
C LEU A 76 -10.54 14.59 -8.77
N CYS A 77 -11.45 13.62 -8.62
CA CYS A 77 -12.35 13.22 -9.69
C CYS A 77 -13.42 14.27 -9.97
N ASP A 78 -13.77 14.42 -11.24
CA ASP A 78 -15.00 15.10 -11.64
C ASP A 78 -16.21 14.14 -11.68
N HIS A 79 -17.38 14.69 -12.02
CA HIS A 79 -18.63 13.93 -12.14
C HIS A 79 -18.55 12.73 -13.09
N LEU A 80 -17.90 12.91 -14.25
CA LEU A 80 -17.84 11.92 -15.31
C LEU A 80 -16.93 10.77 -14.88
N GLU A 81 -15.80 11.09 -14.25
CA GLU A 81 -14.87 10.09 -13.72
C GLU A 81 -15.50 9.25 -12.60
N VAL A 82 -16.27 9.87 -11.69
CA VAL A 82 -17.01 9.12 -10.66
C VAL A 82 -18.09 8.25 -11.29
N SER A 83 -18.78 8.74 -12.33
CA SER A 83 -19.79 7.97 -13.06
C SER A 83 -19.18 6.76 -13.76
N GLU A 84 -18.01 6.92 -14.38
CA GLU A 84 -17.25 5.83 -14.98
C GLU A 84 -16.79 4.81 -13.94
N LEU A 85 -16.25 5.27 -12.81
CA LEU A 85 -15.87 4.42 -11.68
C LEU A 85 -17.04 3.55 -11.19
N LEU A 86 -18.23 4.13 -11.04
CA LEU A 86 -19.42 3.39 -10.65
C LEU A 86 -19.83 2.37 -11.70
N ALA A 87 -19.78 2.74 -12.99
CA ALA A 87 -20.11 1.83 -14.09
C ALA A 87 -19.14 0.64 -14.17
N MET A 88 -17.83 0.89 -14.02
CA MET A 88 -16.81 -0.17 -13.92
C MET A 88 -17.04 -1.06 -12.71
N SER A 89 -17.31 -0.46 -11.55
CA SER A 89 -17.57 -1.20 -10.30
C SER A 89 -18.80 -2.10 -10.42
N LEU A 90 -19.85 -1.64 -11.09
CA LEU A 90 -21.05 -2.44 -11.37
C LEU A 90 -20.73 -3.66 -12.25
N ARG A 91 -19.95 -3.48 -13.32
CA ARG A 91 -19.54 -4.61 -14.20
C ARG A 91 -18.73 -5.65 -13.43
N HIS A 92 -17.72 -5.22 -12.68
CA HIS A 92 -16.91 -6.14 -11.88
C HIS A 92 -17.74 -6.87 -10.82
N VAL A 93 -18.70 -6.19 -10.18
CA VAL A 93 -19.59 -6.85 -9.22
C VAL A 93 -20.42 -7.94 -9.91
N ASP A 94 -20.91 -7.69 -11.12
CA ASP A 94 -21.70 -8.67 -11.88
C ASP A 94 -20.87 -9.87 -12.30
N GLU A 95 -19.66 -9.65 -12.82
CA GLU A 95 -18.70 -10.71 -13.15
C GLU A 95 -18.38 -11.60 -11.94
N ILE A 96 -18.17 -11.01 -10.76
CA ILE A 96 -17.87 -11.78 -9.53
C ILE A 96 -19.13 -12.53 -9.03
N LEU A 97 -20.32 -11.94 -9.16
CA LEU A 97 -21.57 -12.57 -8.75
C LEU A 97 -21.91 -13.81 -9.60
N ASP A 98 -21.40 -13.89 -10.83
CA ASP A 98 -21.54 -15.05 -11.72
C ASP A 98 -20.57 -16.19 -11.38
N PHE A 99 -19.59 -15.96 -10.49
CA PHE A 99 -18.63 -16.97 -10.08
C PHE A 99 -19.30 -18.04 -9.19
N ARG A 100 -19.25 -19.31 -9.63
CA ARG A 100 -20.02 -20.43 -9.03
C ARG A 100 -19.69 -20.75 -7.57
N SER A 101 -18.48 -20.45 -7.10
CA SER A 101 -18.01 -20.83 -5.76
C SER A 101 -18.02 -19.69 -4.74
N LEU A 102 -18.78 -18.62 -5.01
CA LEU A 102 -18.93 -17.50 -4.08
C LEU A 102 -19.81 -17.88 -2.88
N ASP A 103 -19.30 -17.67 -1.66
CA ASP A 103 -20.09 -17.94 -0.46
C ASP A 103 -21.25 -16.93 -0.28
N ASN A 104 -22.29 -17.35 0.46
CA ASN A 104 -23.50 -16.55 0.66
C ASN A 104 -23.24 -15.18 1.29
N SER A 105 -22.26 -15.08 2.19
CA SER A 105 -21.93 -13.81 2.86
C SER A 105 -21.33 -12.82 1.86
N SER A 106 -20.38 -13.28 1.05
CA SER A 106 -19.74 -12.51 -0.01
C SER A 106 -20.75 -12.09 -1.07
N ARG A 107 -21.66 -13.00 -1.47
CA ARG A 107 -22.75 -12.69 -2.40
C ARG A 107 -23.65 -11.58 -1.87
N GLN A 108 -24.08 -11.65 -0.61
CA GLN A 108 -24.92 -10.63 0.00
C GLN A 108 -24.23 -9.26 0.08
N PHE A 109 -22.93 -9.25 0.42
CA PHE A 109 -22.13 -8.03 0.45
C PHE A 109 -22.02 -7.38 -0.94
N LEU A 110 -21.75 -8.17 -1.98
CA LEU A 110 -21.66 -7.67 -3.36
C LEU A 110 -23.00 -7.12 -3.86
N LEU A 111 -24.11 -7.81 -3.58
CA LEU A 111 -25.45 -7.30 -3.90
C LEU A 111 -25.75 -5.97 -3.20
N GLN A 112 -25.30 -5.80 -1.96
CA GLN A 112 -25.42 -4.55 -1.23
C GLN A 112 -24.57 -3.44 -1.88
N CYS A 113 -23.34 -3.74 -2.31
CA CYS A 113 -22.52 -2.79 -3.06
C CYS A 113 -23.19 -2.39 -4.39
N LYS A 114 -23.70 -3.37 -5.14
CA LYS A 114 -24.44 -3.16 -6.40
C LYS A 114 -25.62 -2.22 -6.21
N ASP A 115 -26.44 -2.44 -5.18
CA ASP A 115 -27.57 -1.58 -4.87
C ASP A 115 -27.15 -0.13 -4.56
N ILE A 116 -26.06 0.05 -3.79
CA ILE A 116 -25.52 1.38 -3.47
C ILE A 116 -25.01 2.09 -4.74
N PHE A 117 -24.23 1.41 -5.57
CA PHE A 117 -23.72 1.96 -6.83
C PHE A 117 -24.86 2.34 -7.76
N LEU A 118 -25.88 1.49 -7.91
CA LEU A 118 -27.07 1.81 -8.71
C LEU A 118 -27.81 3.04 -8.16
N LYS A 119 -27.95 3.19 -6.83
CA LYS A 119 -28.59 4.36 -6.23
C LYS A 119 -27.81 5.66 -6.44
N LEU A 120 -26.48 5.58 -6.51
CA LEU A 120 -25.61 6.72 -6.84
C LEU A 120 -25.68 7.06 -8.34
N SER A 121 -25.75 6.06 -9.22
CA SER A 121 -25.78 6.25 -10.67
C SER A 121 -27.17 6.54 -11.26
N ARG A 122 -28.26 6.24 -10.54
CA ARG A 122 -29.62 6.34 -11.08
C ARG A 122 -30.04 7.78 -11.32
N LYS A 123 -30.24 8.13 -12.59
CA LYS A 123 -30.95 9.35 -13.01
C LYS A 123 -32.41 9.27 -12.58
N LYS A 124 -32.88 10.20 -11.75
CA LYS A 124 -34.28 10.28 -11.35
C LYS A 124 -34.88 11.55 -11.93
N ARG A 125 -35.93 11.42 -12.76
CA ARG A 125 -36.64 12.56 -13.38
C ARG A 125 -35.72 13.54 -14.13
N GLY A 126 -34.72 13.02 -14.87
CA GLY A 126 -33.79 13.85 -15.64
C GLY A 126 -32.68 14.53 -14.84
N LEU A 127 -32.69 14.44 -13.50
CA LEU A 127 -31.58 14.88 -12.65
C LEU A 127 -30.67 13.70 -12.31
N ASP A 128 -29.39 13.86 -12.61
CA ASP A 128 -28.31 12.96 -12.23
C ASP A 128 -27.83 13.36 -10.81
N PRO A 129 -27.94 12.47 -9.79
CA PRO A 129 -27.60 12.80 -8.41
C PRO A 129 -26.15 13.25 -8.25
N LEU A 130 -25.24 12.70 -9.04
CA LEU A 130 -23.85 13.11 -9.05
C LEU A 130 -23.74 14.47 -9.76
N GLN A 131 -24.43 14.73 -10.87
CA GLN A 131 -24.32 16.05 -11.55
C GLN A 131 -24.78 17.17 -10.60
N HIS A 132 -25.84 16.88 -9.83
CA HIS A 132 -26.28 17.76 -8.76
C HIS A 132 -25.21 17.94 -7.67
N ALA A 133 -24.63 16.84 -7.17
CA ALA A 133 -23.60 16.88 -6.11
C ALA A 133 -22.31 17.60 -6.51
N PHE A 134 -22.02 17.67 -7.81
CA PHE A 134 -20.86 18.37 -8.39
C PHE A 134 -21.18 19.76 -8.94
N ALA A 135 -22.42 20.25 -8.80
CA ALA A 135 -22.78 21.59 -9.24
C ALA A 135 -21.94 22.65 -8.53
N VAL A 136 -21.53 23.70 -9.25
CA VAL A 136 -20.60 24.76 -8.78
C VAL A 136 -21.03 25.39 -7.44
N ASN A 137 -22.34 25.47 -7.19
CA ASN A 137 -22.92 26.05 -5.98
C ASN A 137 -23.65 25.02 -5.10
N HIS A 138 -23.24 23.75 -5.13
CA HIS A 138 -23.87 22.71 -4.33
C HIS A 138 -23.63 22.93 -2.81
N PRO A 139 -24.68 23.10 -1.98
CA PRO A 139 -24.53 23.35 -0.54
C PRO A 139 -23.88 22.18 0.21
N SER A 140 -23.06 22.47 1.22
CA SER A 140 -22.40 21.45 2.05
C SER A 140 -23.38 20.59 2.86
N ASP A 141 -24.54 21.12 3.17
CA ASP A 141 -25.63 20.47 3.91
C ASP A 141 -26.80 20.06 3.00
N CYS A 142 -26.61 20.10 1.68
CA CYS A 142 -27.65 19.80 0.70
C CYS A 142 -28.28 18.43 0.98
N SER A 143 -29.62 18.38 0.96
CA SER A 143 -30.42 17.19 1.22
C SER A 143 -31.48 16.93 0.15
N GLU A 144 -31.34 17.57 -1.02
CA GLU A 144 -32.27 17.42 -2.15
C GLU A 144 -32.37 15.98 -2.63
N HIS A 145 -31.23 15.29 -2.69
CA HIS A 145 -31.16 13.88 -3.02
C HIS A 145 -30.76 13.05 -1.80
N LYS A 146 -31.45 11.94 -1.60
CA LYS A 146 -31.28 11.05 -0.44
C LYS A 146 -31.05 9.63 -0.93
N ILE A 147 -29.98 9.05 -0.42
CA ILE A 147 -29.54 7.68 -0.71
C ILE A 147 -29.81 6.86 0.55
N ILE A 148 -30.75 5.93 0.44
CA ILE A 148 -31.14 5.07 1.56
C ILE A 148 -30.33 3.79 1.49
N VAL A 149 -29.55 3.51 2.54
CA VAL A 149 -28.67 2.33 2.62
C VAL A 149 -28.84 1.64 3.97
N PRO A 150 -28.57 0.33 4.10
CA PRO A 150 -28.52 -0.32 5.42
C PRO A 150 -27.49 0.38 6.31
N PHE A 151 -27.80 0.60 7.60
CA PHE A 151 -26.94 1.42 8.46
C PHE A 151 -25.49 0.91 8.55
N LYS A 152 -25.30 -0.42 8.47
CA LYS A 152 -23.98 -1.06 8.47
C LYS A 152 -23.08 -0.62 7.30
N SER A 153 -23.65 -0.13 6.21
CA SER A 153 -22.89 0.37 5.05
C SER A 153 -22.16 1.69 5.28
N CYS A 154 -22.51 2.42 6.33
CA CYS A 154 -22.01 3.79 6.53
C CYS A 154 -21.76 4.13 8.01
N LEU A 155 -21.28 3.16 8.80
CA LEU A 155 -20.96 3.35 10.22
C LEU A 155 -20.08 4.59 10.51
N PRO A 156 -19.05 4.93 9.70
CA PRO A 156 -18.29 6.16 9.90
C PRO A 156 -19.10 7.45 9.79
N LEU A 157 -20.12 7.50 8.92
CA LEU A 157 -21.00 8.67 8.82
C LEU A 157 -21.95 8.75 10.02
N ILE A 158 -22.36 7.60 10.55
CA ILE A 158 -23.19 7.50 11.75
C ILE A 158 -22.43 7.99 12.98
N SER A 159 -21.18 7.56 13.16
CA SER A 159 -20.37 7.99 14.31
C SER A 159 -20.12 9.50 14.33
N GLN A 160 -20.10 10.14 13.16
CA GLN A 160 -19.99 11.58 12.98
C GLN A 160 -21.34 12.32 13.01
N ARG A 161 -22.46 11.60 13.23
CA ARG A 161 -23.83 12.14 13.24
C ARG A 161 -24.24 12.85 11.94
N LEU A 162 -23.70 12.40 10.81
CA LEU A 162 -23.94 13.00 9.48
C LEU A 162 -25.15 12.40 8.74
N VAL A 163 -25.83 11.40 9.32
CA VAL A 163 -26.93 10.69 8.67
C VAL A 163 -28.09 10.47 9.64
N LYS A 164 -29.32 10.41 9.10
CA LYS A 164 -30.52 10.07 9.87
C LYS A 164 -30.76 8.56 9.83
N LEU A 165 -31.04 7.96 10.98
CA LEU A 165 -31.36 6.53 11.10
C LEU A 165 -32.86 6.32 11.27
N THR A 166 -33.43 5.38 10.53
CA THR A 166 -34.84 4.97 10.69
C THR A 166 -35.02 3.53 10.22
N GLY A 167 -35.56 2.67 11.08
CA GLY A 167 -35.93 1.29 10.73
C GLY A 167 -34.78 0.41 10.22
N GLY A 168 -33.56 0.59 10.73
CA GLY A 168 -32.38 -0.17 10.27
C GLY A 168 -31.69 0.40 9.02
N TYR A 169 -32.16 1.52 8.50
CA TYR A 169 -31.58 2.21 7.35
C TYR A 169 -31.01 3.57 7.74
N ALA A 170 -29.98 3.98 7.01
CA ALA A 170 -29.39 5.30 7.06
C ALA A 170 -29.77 6.11 5.82
N TRP A 171 -30.13 7.36 6.04
CA TRP A 171 -30.49 8.33 5.03
C TRP A 171 -29.28 9.22 4.79
N VAL A 172 -28.57 8.96 3.69
CA VAL A 172 -27.36 9.69 3.31
C VAL A 172 -27.73 10.77 2.31
N ASN A 173 -27.41 12.01 2.62
CA ASN A 173 -27.68 13.14 1.73
C ASN A 173 -26.69 13.16 0.54
N CYS A 174 -27.04 13.81 -0.56
CA CYS A 174 -26.15 14.00 -1.70
C CYS A 174 -24.81 14.62 -1.30
N SER A 175 -24.77 15.58 -0.36
CA SER A 175 -23.49 16.15 0.10
C SER A 175 -22.51 15.13 0.68
N GLN A 176 -22.98 13.94 1.07
CA GLN A 176 -22.17 12.88 1.67
C GLN A 176 -21.88 11.72 0.71
N TRP A 177 -22.08 11.90 -0.61
CA TRP A 177 -21.83 10.86 -1.62
C TRP A 177 -20.41 10.28 -1.54
N ALA A 178 -19.40 11.14 -1.39
CA ALA A 178 -18.00 10.74 -1.29
C ALA A 178 -17.72 9.99 0.02
N GLY A 179 -18.37 10.41 1.11
CA GLY A 179 -18.33 9.72 2.40
C GLY A 179 -18.93 8.32 2.32
N LEU A 180 -20.04 8.15 1.60
CA LEU A 180 -20.67 6.86 1.38
C LEU A 180 -19.77 5.93 0.55
N LEU A 181 -19.21 6.41 -0.56
CA LEU A 181 -18.26 5.63 -1.36
C LEU A 181 -17.02 5.23 -0.56
N SER A 182 -16.50 6.12 0.29
CA SER A 182 -15.39 5.81 1.19
C SER A 182 -15.75 4.70 2.20
N CYS A 183 -16.99 4.68 2.69
CA CYS A 183 -17.46 3.62 3.57
C CYS A 183 -17.58 2.27 2.83
N VAL A 184 -18.10 2.27 1.61
CA VAL A 184 -18.19 1.07 0.77
C VAL A 184 -16.81 0.52 0.44
N PHE A 185 -15.87 1.38 0.07
CA PHE A 185 -14.48 1.00 -0.18
C PHE A 185 -13.81 0.39 1.06
N HIS A 186 -14.01 1.00 2.24
CA HIS A 186 -13.50 0.46 3.50
C HIS A 186 -14.04 -0.96 3.78
N LEU A 187 -15.36 -1.15 3.62
CA LEU A 187 -15.99 -2.47 3.80
C LEU A 187 -15.48 -3.48 2.77
N HIS A 188 -15.28 -3.06 1.51
CA HIS A 188 -14.71 -3.91 0.47
C HIS A 188 -13.31 -4.40 0.83
N LEU A 189 -12.45 -3.53 1.37
CA LEU A 189 -11.13 -3.93 1.85
C LEU A 189 -11.22 -4.94 2.99
N LEU A 190 -12.09 -4.70 3.98
CA LEU A 190 -12.26 -5.61 5.11
C LEU A 190 -12.74 -6.99 4.67
N HIS A 191 -13.76 -7.03 3.81
CA HIS A 191 -14.32 -8.26 3.24
C HIS A 191 -13.26 -9.02 2.45
N GLY A 192 -12.50 -8.32 1.60
CA GLY A 192 -11.43 -8.94 0.85
C GLY A 192 -10.26 -9.46 1.70
N TYR A 193 -10.02 -8.95 2.92
CA TYR A 193 -9.09 -9.57 3.86
C TYR A 193 -9.68 -10.82 4.55
N GLU A 194 -10.99 -10.86 4.77
CA GLU A 194 -11.68 -12.06 5.28
C GLU A 194 -11.65 -13.18 4.25
N ASP A 195 -11.85 -12.85 2.97
CA ASP A 195 -11.77 -13.81 1.87
C ASP A 195 -10.36 -14.38 1.73
N LEU A 196 -9.31 -13.55 1.82
CA LEU A 196 -7.91 -14.02 1.91
C LEU A 196 -7.68 -14.96 3.12
N GLY A 197 -8.46 -14.80 4.18
CA GLY A 197 -8.44 -15.69 5.34
C GLY A 197 -9.10 -17.05 5.09
N LYS A 198 -10.17 -17.07 4.28
CA LYS A 198 -10.97 -18.28 3.97
C LYS A 198 -10.43 -19.07 2.78
N ALA A 199 -9.94 -18.40 1.74
CA ALA A 199 -9.71 -18.92 0.39
C ALA A 199 -8.48 -19.85 0.23
N GLY A 200 -8.05 -20.56 1.26
CA GLY A 200 -6.95 -21.52 1.10
C GLY A 200 -5.60 -20.90 0.73
N CYS A 201 -5.41 -19.58 0.90
CA CYS A 201 -4.12 -18.90 0.77
C CYS A 201 -3.08 -19.35 1.82
N GLY A 202 -3.30 -20.47 2.50
CA GLY A 202 -2.36 -21.11 3.41
C GLY A 202 -1.00 -21.34 2.76
N LEU A 203 -0.94 -21.67 1.47
CA LEU A 203 0.32 -21.79 0.73
C LEU A 203 1.10 -20.47 0.68
N ALA A 204 0.43 -19.35 0.35
CA ALA A 204 1.07 -18.03 0.37
C ALA A 204 1.46 -17.58 1.79
N ARG A 205 0.69 -17.97 2.82
CA ARG A 205 1.02 -17.69 4.24
C ARG A 205 2.12 -18.58 4.79
N GLN A 206 2.35 -19.74 4.19
CA GLN A 206 3.43 -20.67 4.52
C GLN A 206 4.71 -20.34 3.75
N ASP A 207 4.62 -19.60 2.64
CA ASP A 207 5.79 -19.13 1.89
C ASP A 207 6.71 -18.30 2.80
N LEU A 208 7.92 -18.82 3.01
CA LEU A 208 8.94 -18.23 3.88
C LEU A 208 9.29 -16.79 3.47
N ARG A 209 9.27 -16.48 2.17
CA ARG A 209 9.63 -15.16 1.63
C ARG A 209 8.57 -14.13 1.97
N LEU A 210 7.29 -14.48 1.81
CA LEU A 210 6.18 -13.59 2.16
C LEU A 210 6.09 -13.35 3.67
N ARG A 211 6.39 -14.37 4.49
CA ARG A 211 6.50 -14.23 5.95
C ARG A 211 7.66 -13.33 6.35
N HIS A 212 8.82 -13.52 5.74
CA HIS A 212 9.99 -12.70 5.99
C HIS A 212 9.71 -11.24 5.62
N LEU A 213 9.15 -10.98 4.44
CA LEU A 213 8.76 -9.65 3.99
C LEU A 213 7.74 -8.99 4.94
N SER A 214 6.73 -9.75 5.40
CA SER A 214 5.75 -9.27 6.38
C SER A 214 6.44 -8.83 7.68
N SER A 215 7.37 -9.64 8.20
CA SER A 215 8.17 -9.33 9.39
C SER A 215 9.04 -8.08 9.22
N LEU A 216 9.71 -7.94 8.07
CA LEU A 216 10.50 -6.74 7.75
C LEU A 216 9.64 -5.47 7.74
N ILE A 217 8.44 -5.55 7.17
CA ILE A 217 7.49 -4.43 7.12
C ILE A 217 6.98 -4.10 8.53
N GLU A 218 6.63 -5.10 9.34
CA GLU A 218 6.24 -4.88 10.74
C GLU A 218 7.34 -4.18 11.54
N ALA A 219 8.57 -4.69 11.44
CA ALA A 219 9.72 -4.11 12.14
C ALA A 219 9.94 -2.65 11.74
N LYS A 220 9.88 -2.36 10.43
CA LYS A 220 10.13 -1.02 9.88
C LYS A 220 9.03 -0.01 10.22
N TYR A 221 7.75 -0.39 10.07
CA TYR A 221 6.63 0.56 10.12
C TYR A 221 5.85 0.52 11.43
N MET A 222 5.85 -0.59 12.16
CA MET A 222 5.09 -0.73 13.42
C MET A 222 5.94 -0.50 14.68
N GLN A 223 7.24 -0.17 14.51
CA GLN A 223 8.18 0.09 15.61
C GLN A 223 8.25 -1.07 16.62
N ARG A 224 7.98 -2.31 16.18
CA ARG A 224 8.20 -3.51 16.99
C ARG A 224 9.67 -3.94 16.86
N PRO A 225 10.33 -4.34 17.95
CA PRO A 225 11.61 -5.01 17.83
C PRO A 225 11.42 -6.26 16.97
N ILE A 226 12.36 -6.52 16.06
CA ILE A 226 12.45 -7.80 15.36
C ILE A 226 12.59 -8.84 16.46
N THR A 227 11.50 -9.52 16.83
CA THR A 227 11.63 -10.77 17.57
C THR A 227 12.23 -11.73 16.58
N PHE A 228 13.55 -11.89 16.62
CA PHE A 228 14.26 -12.95 15.91
C PHE A 228 13.55 -14.25 16.32
N ILE A 229 12.70 -14.78 15.44
CA ILE A 229 12.06 -16.07 15.65
C ILE A 229 13.21 -17.05 15.57
N GLY A 230 13.65 -17.51 16.74
CA GLY A 230 14.72 -18.50 16.82
C GLY A 230 14.31 -19.77 16.09
N SER A 231 15.09 -20.16 15.09
CA SER A 231 15.64 -21.52 14.94
C SER A 231 16.20 -21.74 13.53
N SER A 232 17.38 -21.17 13.26
CA SER A 232 18.47 -21.82 12.53
C SER A 232 19.65 -20.86 12.50
N SER A 233 20.67 -21.20 13.29
CA SER A 233 22.03 -20.69 13.11
C SER A 233 22.46 -20.89 11.66
N GLN A 234 22.84 -19.79 11.00
CA GLN A 234 23.61 -19.65 9.76
C GLN A 234 22.89 -18.72 8.78
N GLU A 235 23.08 -17.41 8.96
CA GLU A 235 23.30 -16.51 7.83
C GLU A 235 24.03 -15.27 8.35
N MET A 236 25.12 -14.94 7.67
CA MET A 236 26.22 -14.09 8.11
C MET A 236 25.81 -12.64 8.38
N GLY A 237 25.68 -12.30 9.65
CA GLY A 237 25.89 -10.96 10.17
C GLY A 237 26.93 -11.06 11.29
N GLU A 238 28.02 -10.30 11.20
CA GLU A 238 29.07 -10.30 12.23
C GLU A 238 28.46 -9.96 13.60
N HIS A 239 28.68 -10.81 14.62
CA HIS A 239 28.15 -10.62 15.96
C HIS A 239 28.68 -9.32 16.59
N LEU A 240 27.89 -8.68 17.46
CA LEU A 240 28.36 -7.52 18.24
C LEU A 240 29.39 -8.01 19.28
N THR A 241 30.64 -7.57 19.13
CA THR A 241 31.75 -7.89 20.03
C THR A 241 32.18 -6.65 20.79
N CYS A 242 33.05 -6.82 21.78
CA CYS A 242 33.63 -5.68 22.49
C CYS A 242 34.49 -4.78 21.58
N ASP A 243 34.96 -5.28 20.44
CA ASP A 243 35.93 -4.61 19.58
C ASP A 243 35.24 -3.80 18.46
N ASN A 244 34.10 -4.29 17.92
CA ASN A 244 33.30 -3.55 16.94
C ASN A 244 32.21 -2.64 17.57
N LEU A 245 32.12 -2.62 18.91
CA LEU A 245 31.10 -1.86 19.64
C LEU A 245 31.16 -0.35 19.35
N GLU A 246 32.34 0.25 19.28
CA GLU A 246 32.49 1.70 19.07
C GLU A 246 32.04 2.13 17.67
N GLU A 247 32.24 1.29 16.66
CA GLU A 247 31.75 1.54 15.30
C GLU A 247 30.22 1.43 15.26
N ARG A 248 29.66 0.34 15.82
CA ARG A 248 28.22 0.09 15.81
C ARG A 248 27.42 1.03 16.72
N LYS A 249 28.06 1.64 17.72
CA LYS A 249 27.44 2.64 18.60
C LYS A 249 26.80 3.80 17.82
N LYS A 250 27.32 4.14 16.63
CA LYS A 250 26.73 5.18 15.76
C LYS A 250 25.27 4.88 15.38
N LEU A 251 24.91 3.60 15.31
CA LEU A 251 23.57 3.12 14.95
C LEU A 251 22.63 3.00 16.15
N PHE A 252 23.11 3.23 17.37
CA PHE A 252 22.34 2.99 18.58
C PHE A 252 21.33 4.12 18.82
N PRO A 253 20.13 3.85 19.37
CA PRO A 253 19.20 4.89 19.79
C PRO A 253 19.82 5.77 20.87
N PRO A 254 19.43 7.06 20.97
CA PRO A 254 19.96 7.98 21.98
C PRO A 254 19.89 7.44 23.40
N CYS A 255 18.86 6.65 23.75
CA CYS A 255 18.72 6.07 25.08
C CYS A 255 19.83 5.07 25.43
N ALA A 256 20.29 4.27 24.46
CA ALA A 256 21.40 3.34 24.64
C ALA A 256 22.75 4.08 24.58
N SER A 257 22.89 5.03 23.66
CA SER A 257 24.11 5.84 23.52
C SER A 257 24.40 6.68 24.77
N ALA A 258 23.36 7.27 25.38
CA ALA A 258 23.49 8.00 26.65
C ALA A 258 23.99 7.11 27.78
N LEU A 259 23.48 5.87 27.89
CA LEU A 259 23.92 4.91 28.89
C LEU A 259 25.38 4.48 28.67
N LEU A 260 25.78 4.25 27.41
CA LEU A 260 27.17 3.95 27.08
C LEU A 260 28.10 5.12 27.40
N GLN A 261 27.69 6.37 27.11
CA GLN A 261 28.48 7.55 27.43
C GLN A 261 28.65 7.71 28.95
N GLN A 262 27.58 7.56 29.73
CA GLN A 262 27.65 7.58 31.20
C GLN A 262 28.53 6.46 31.76
N LEU A 263 28.43 5.26 31.18
CA LEU A 263 29.29 4.14 31.54
C LEU A 263 30.76 4.44 31.25
N LYS A 264 31.09 4.97 30.07
CA LYS A 264 32.48 5.34 29.72
C LYS A 264 33.04 6.47 30.60
N GLN A 265 32.20 7.43 31.00
CA GLN A 265 32.63 8.56 31.81
C GLN A 265 32.85 8.21 33.29
N HIS A 266 32.04 7.30 33.83
CA HIS A 266 32.05 6.98 35.26
C HIS A 266 32.52 5.57 35.58
N HIS A 267 32.65 4.71 34.57
CA HIS A 267 32.85 3.27 34.67
C HIS A 267 31.81 2.57 35.58
N ARG A 268 30.67 3.22 35.84
CA ARG A 268 29.63 2.75 36.77
C ARG A 268 28.25 3.17 36.27
N LEU A 269 27.27 2.30 36.48
CA LEU A 269 25.85 2.55 36.19
C LEU A 269 24.97 2.02 37.34
N PRO A 270 23.85 2.69 37.66
CA PRO A 270 22.90 2.19 38.65
C PRO A 270 22.19 0.92 38.14
N HIS A 271 21.59 0.16 39.06
CA HIS A 271 21.02 -1.16 38.78
C HIS A 271 20.07 -1.19 37.57
N HIS A 272 19.09 -0.29 37.52
CA HIS A 272 18.12 -0.24 36.42
C HIS A 272 18.77 0.10 35.07
N ALA A 273 19.76 0.99 35.05
CA ALA A 273 20.50 1.35 33.85
C ALA A 273 21.37 0.19 33.34
N ARG A 274 21.96 -0.62 34.24
CA ARG A 274 22.66 -1.85 33.85
C ARG A 274 21.75 -2.86 33.20
N VAL A 275 20.55 -3.06 33.77
CA VAL A 275 19.55 -3.97 33.21
C VAL A 275 19.10 -3.49 31.84
N GLN A 276 18.77 -2.19 31.69
CA GLN A 276 18.38 -1.58 30.42
C GLN A 276 19.46 -1.78 29.34
N LEU A 277 20.71 -1.42 29.64
CA LEU A 277 21.81 -1.53 28.67
C LEU A 277 22.13 -2.99 28.33
N THR A 278 22.15 -3.89 29.31
CA THR A 278 22.47 -5.31 29.09
C THR A 278 21.42 -5.99 28.20
N LEU A 279 20.14 -5.72 28.44
CA LEU A 279 19.06 -6.28 27.61
C LEU A 279 19.08 -5.70 26.20
N PHE A 280 19.40 -4.41 26.05
CA PHE A 280 19.59 -3.81 24.74
C PHE A 280 20.75 -4.47 23.96
N LEU A 281 21.93 -4.63 24.57
CA LEU A 281 23.08 -5.27 23.93
C LEU A 281 22.78 -6.74 23.55
N LYS A 282 22.04 -7.46 24.40
CA LYS A 282 21.53 -8.81 24.10
C LYS A 282 20.68 -8.81 22.83
N GLU A 283 19.71 -7.88 22.71
CA GLU A 283 18.80 -7.81 21.56
C GLU A 283 19.49 -7.38 20.26
N VAL A 284 20.51 -6.53 20.35
CA VAL A 284 21.35 -6.16 19.19
C VAL A 284 22.29 -7.30 18.76
N GLY A 285 22.35 -8.39 19.53
CA GLY A 285 23.04 -9.61 19.15
C GLY A 285 24.42 -9.81 19.80
N MET A 286 24.70 -9.15 20.94
CA MET A 286 25.91 -9.41 21.72
C MET A 286 25.82 -10.79 22.41
N PRO A 287 26.74 -11.72 22.12
CA PRO A 287 26.79 -13.01 22.80
C PRO A 287 27.03 -12.86 24.31
N VAL A 288 26.54 -13.81 25.11
CA VAL A 288 26.70 -13.75 26.58
C VAL A 288 28.17 -13.67 27.04
N LYS A 289 29.08 -14.34 26.31
CA LYS A 289 30.52 -14.29 26.59
C LYS A 289 31.09 -12.89 26.38
N GLU A 290 30.69 -12.23 25.29
CA GLU A 290 31.06 -10.83 24.99
C GLU A 290 30.46 -9.87 26.02
N ALA A 291 29.20 -10.06 26.41
CA ALA A 291 28.57 -9.22 27.45
C ALA A 291 29.29 -9.31 28.80
N ILE A 292 29.72 -10.52 29.21
CA ILE A 292 30.54 -10.70 30.42
C ILE A 292 31.89 -9.99 30.27
N ALA A 293 32.56 -10.14 29.13
CA ALA A 293 33.84 -9.49 28.86
C ALA A 293 33.72 -7.96 28.85
N PHE A 294 32.66 -7.42 28.25
CA PHE A 294 32.32 -6.00 28.21
C PHE A 294 32.15 -5.43 29.62
N TRP A 295 31.27 -6.02 30.44
CA TRP A 295 31.04 -5.54 31.80
C TRP A 295 32.27 -5.71 32.70
N ARG A 296 33.05 -6.78 32.50
CA ARG A 296 34.34 -6.97 33.19
C ARG A 296 35.30 -5.81 32.88
N ARG A 297 35.51 -5.51 31.60
CA ARG A 297 36.40 -4.44 31.14
C ARG A 297 36.03 -3.09 31.76
N GLU A 298 34.75 -2.74 31.75
CA GLU A 298 34.27 -1.46 32.29
C GLU A 298 34.32 -1.40 33.83
N TYR A 299 33.94 -2.47 34.54
CA TYR A 299 33.86 -2.45 36.02
C TYR A 299 35.19 -2.74 36.71
N SER A 300 36.16 -3.32 35.99
CA SER A 300 37.54 -3.43 36.44
C SER A 300 38.29 -2.10 36.39
N THR A 301 37.80 -1.12 35.62
CA THR A 301 38.41 0.22 35.53
C THR A 301 38.04 1.08 36.76
N PRO A 302 39.00 1.81 37.38
CA PRO A 302 38.73 2.69 38.52
C PRO A 302 37.75 3.79 38.15
N ALA A 303 36.70 3.97 38.96
CA ALA A 303 35.70 5.02 38.73
C ALA A 303 36.17 6.38 39.26
N SER A 304 35.95 7.44 38.49
CA SER A 304 36.42 8.81 38.77
C SER A 304 35.86 9.44 40.06
N LYS A 305 34.74 8.94 40.60
CA LYS A 305 34.06 9.45 41.82
C LYS A 305 33.92 8.42 42.94
N CYS A 306 34.60 7.29 42.81
CA CYS A 306 34.55 6.21 43.78
C CYS A 306 35.66 6.41 44.81
N GLY A 307 35.30 6.78 46.04
CA GLY A 307 36.25 6.75 47.16
C GLY A 307 36.74 5.32 47.46
N ALA A 308 37.78 5.19 48.29
CA ALA A 308 38.45 3.92 48.61
C ALA A 308 37.55 2.78 49.17
N ASN A 309 36.27 3.07 49.48
CA ASN A 309 35.32 2.15 50.12
C ASN A 309 34.10 1.76 49.25
N CYS A 310 34.19 1.85 47.93
CA CYS A 310 33.09 1.41 47.06
C CYS A 310 32.98 -0.11 46.99
N SER A 311 31.77 -0.63 47.19
CA SER A 311 31.42 -2.05 47.09
C SER A 311 31.32 -2.56 45.64
N HIS A 312 31.46 -1.71 44.63
CA HIS A 312 31.26 -2.07 43.23
C HIS A 312 32.58 -2.36 42.49
N SER A 313 33.30 -3.40 42.94
CA SER A 313 34.50 -3.92 42.27
C SER A 313 34.17 -5.23 41.56
N TRP A 314 34.52 -5.35 40.29
CA TRP A 314 34.38 -6.61 39.56
C TRP A 314 35.14 -7.74 40.27
N GLN A 315 36.36 -7.46 40.76
CA GLN A 315 37.23 -8.45 41.41
C GLN A 315 36.61 -9.00 42.70
N LYS A 316 35.85 -8.20 43.45
CA LYS A 316 35.21 -8.64 44.70
C LYS A 316 33.89 -9.37 44.46
N ASP A 317 33.13 -8.99 43.43
CA ASP A 317 31.74 -9.45 43.19
C ASP A 317 31.53 -10.15 41.83
N GLU A 318 32.58 -10.68 41.20
CA GLU A 318 32.54 -11.26 39.85
C GLU A 318 31.41 -12.28 39.69
N ARG A 319 31.29 -13.21 40.65
CA ARG A 319 30.26 -14.26 40.63
C ARG A 319 28.86 -13.67 40.56
N ARG A 320 28.60 -12.57 41.29
CA ARG A 320 27.29 -11.90 41.31
C ARG A 320 27.00 -11.21 39.98
N TYR A 321 27.98 -10.53 39.38
CA TYR A 321 27.82 -9.87 38.08
C TYR A 321 27.59 -10.89 36.97
N VAL A 322 28.41 -11.95 36.91
CA VAL A 322 28.28 -13.02 35.93
C VAL A 322 26.92 -13.71 36.04
N TYR A 323 26.49 -14.05 37.27
CA TYR A 323 25.16 -14.62 37.50
C TYR A 323 24.05 -13.68 37.01
N SER A 324 24.12 -12.39 37.36
CA SER A 324 23.12 -11.40 36.94
C SER A 324 23.03 -11.26 35.41
N ILE A 325 24.16 -11.24 34.71
CA ILE A 325 24.19 -11.16 33.24
C ILE A 325 23.57 -12.43 32.64
N ARG A 326 24.01 -13.60 33.10
CA ARG A 326 23.49 -14.89 32.61
C ARG A 326 21.99 -15.05 32.86
N HIS A 327 21.49 -14.54 33.99
CA HIS A 327 20.06 -14.48 34.29
C HIS A 327 19.27 -13.63 33.28
N LEU A 328 19.76 -12.44 32.90
CA LEU A 328 19.13 -11.60 31.86
C LEU A 328 19.13 -12.26 30.47
N TYR A 329 20.12 -13.12 30.20
CA TYR A 329 20.19 -13.95 29.01
C TYR A 329 19.31 -15.22 29.09
N GLY A 330 18.60 -15.45 30.20
CA GLY A 330 17.74 -16.63 30.38
C GLY A 330 18.51 -17.92 30.66
N LEU A 331 19.78 -17.84 31.07
CA LEU A 331 20.64 -19.00 31.33
C LEU A 331 20.66 -19.43 32.81
N GLU A 332 20.01 -18.66 33.68
CA GLU A 332 19.93 -18.90 35.13
C GLU A 332 18.48 -18.76 35.64
N GLY A 333 18.21 -19.25 36.85
CA GLY A 333 16.89 -19.13 37.47
C GLY A 333 15.79 -19.85 36.67
N ALA A 334 14.62 -19.20 36.52
CA ALA A 334 13.47 -19.73 35.77
C ALA A 334 13.66 -19.77 34.24
N ARG A 335 14.85 -19.43 33.74
CA ARG A 335 15.19 -19.38 32.29
C ARG A 335 14.23 -18.50 31.47
N THR A 336 13.75 -17.42 32.09
CA THR A 336 12.86 -16.46 31.45
C THR A 336 13.59 -15.69 30.36
N ASN A 337 12.96 -15.53 29.19
CA ASN A 337 13.49 -14.68 28.13
C ASN A 337 13.15 -13.20 28.40
N TYR A 338 14.03 -12.51 29.12
CA TYR A 338 13.87 -11.08 29.39
C TYR A 338 14.09 -10.25 28.11
N ALA A 339 13.12 -9.39 27.78
CA ALA A 339 13.18 -8.44 26.67
C ALA A 339 13.62 -7.05 27.16
N ALA A 340 14.24 -6.26 26.27
CA ALA A 340 14.60 -4.88 26.57
C ALA A 340 13.34 -4.02 26.79
N PRO A 341 13.42 -2.96 27.61
CA PRO A 341 12.27 -2.11 27.86
C PRO A 341 11.76 -1.40 26.59
N ALA A 342 10.45 -1.52 26.33
CA ALA A 342 9.80 -0.80 25.24
C ALA A 342 9.89 0.73 25.41
N CYS A 343 9.80 1.48 24.31
CA CYS A 343 9.87 2.95 24.32
C CYS A 343 8.88 3.59 25.30
N LEU A 344 7.65 3.08 25.37
CA LEU A 344 6.61 3.57 26.30
C LEU A 344 7.05 3.45 27.77
N ASN A 345 7.72 2.35 28.12
CA ASN A 345 8.23 2.12 29.48
C ASN A 345 9.41 3.06 29.79
N LEU A 346 10.26 3.33 28.80
CA LEU A 346 11.39 4.27 28.95
C LEU A 346 10.92 5.73 29.06
N GLN A 347 9.77 6.05 28.46
CA GLN A 347 9.16 7.39 28.51
C GLN A 347 8.40 7.62 29.82
N GLY A 348 7.70 6.59 30.33
CA GLY A 348 6.91 6.68 31.56
C GLY A 348 7.67 6.46 32.87
N SER A 349 8.98 6.19 32.82
CA SER A 349 9.74 5.84 34.03
C SER A 349 9.98 7.04 34.94
N LEU A 350 9.45 6.99 36.18
CA LEU A 350 9.63 7.98 37.25
C LEU A 350 11.03 7.92 37.85
N LEU A 351 12.05 8.27 37.07
CA LEU A 351 13.42 8.42 37.56
C LEU A 351 13.70 9.89 37.91
N ALA A 352 14.49 10.17 38.95
CA ALA A 352 14.84 11.55 39.35
C ALA A 352 15.53 12.33 38.21
N PRO A 353 15.36 13.66 38.07
CA PRO A 353 16.06 14.47 37.07
C PRO A 353 17.58 14.22 37.10
N GLY A 354 18.20 13.95 35.94
CA GLY A 354 19.63 13.63 35.84
C GLY A 354 20.02 12.19 36.20
N ALA A 355 19.09 11.33 36.63
CA ALA A 355 19.36 9.90 36.82
C ALA A 355 19.60 9.20 35.47
N ALA A 356 20.59 8.30 35.44
CA ALA A 356 20.92 7.46 34.29
C ALA A 356 19.71 6.63 33.80
N GLY A 357 19.55 6.46 32.50
CA GLY A 357 18.50 5.64 31.88
C GLY A 357 17.22 6.39 31.51
N GLY A 358 16.27 5.66 30.91
CA GLY A 358 15.04 6.22 30.33
C GLY A 358 15.23 6.84 28.94
N CYS A 359 14.23 7.61 28.48
CA CYS A 359 14.22 8.28 27.17
C CYS A 359 14.89 9.67 27.23
N PRO A 360 15.96 9.94 26.46
CA PRO A 360 16.63 11.25 26.43
C PRO A 360 15.70 12.40 26.03
N PHE A 361 14.83 12.20 25.04
CA PHE A 361 13.87 13.21 24.56
C PHE A 361 12.84 13.64 25.62
N VAL A 362 12.62 12.84 26.67
CA VAL A 362 11.71 13.17 27.77
C VAL A 362 12.46 13.79 28.95
N ARG A 363 13.72 13.37 29.17
CA ARG A 363 14.41 13.57 30.46
C ARG A 363 15.59 14.53 30.40
N MET A 364 16.18 14.72 29.23
CA MET A 364 17.31 15.63 29.06
C MET A 364 16.81 17.02 28.73
N ALA A 365 17.43 18.03 29.33
CA ALA A 365 17.29 19.40 28.87
C ALA A 365 17.88 19.55 27.47
N GLU A 366 17.45 20.59 26.75
CA GLU A 366 17.81 20.82 25.35
C GLU A 366 19.33 20.80 25.10
N LYS A 367 20.12 21.49 25.94
CA LYS A 367 21.57 21.57 25.75
C LYS A 367 22.28 20.20 25.87
N PRO A 368 22.13 19.43 26.97
CA PRO A 368 22.66 18.06 27.04
C PRO A 368 22.14 17.12 25.95
N LEU A 369 20.88 17.30 25.51
CA LEU A 369 20.32 16.52 24.42
C LEU A 369 21.03 16.83 23.10
N LEU A 370 21.28 18.11 22.78
CA LEU A 370 22.03 18.52 21.59
C LEU A 370 23.47 18.01 21.60
N GLU A 371 24.12 18.00 22.76
CA GLU A 371 25.46 17.41 22.94
C GLU A 371 25.44 15.90 22.63
N LEU A 372 24.45 15.16 23.15
CA LEU A 372 24.26 13.74 22.84
C LEU A 372 23.96 13.50 21.35
N LEU A 373 23.18 14.38 20.72
CA LEU A 373 22.82 14.28 19.31
C LEU A 373 23.99 14.62 18.37
N GLY A 374 25.02 15.31 18.87
CA GLY A 374 26.24 15.62 18.11
C GLY A 374 26.96 14.40 17.55
N GLN A 375 26.78 13.21 18.14
CA GLN A 375 27.40 11.96 17.65
C GLN A 375 26.80 11.45 16.33
N TYR A 376 25.63 11.94 15.93
CA TYR A 376 24.90 11.47 14.73
C TYR A 376 25.09 12.39 13.50
N GLN A 377 26.12 13.25 13.49
CA GLN A 377 26.50 14.12 12.35
C GLN A 377 25.33 14.92 11.72
N LEU A 378 24.51 15.54 12.57
CA LEU A 378 23.27 16.20 12.12
C LEU A 378 23.51 17.61 11.58
N HIS A 379 22.91 17.93 10.41
CA HIS A 379 22.73 19.30 9.93
C HIS A 379 21.79 20.12 10.83
N GLU A 380 22.00 21.43 10.86
CA GLU A 380 21.31 22.34 11.79
C GLU A 380 19.78 22.36 11.62
N HIS A 381 19.28 22.24 10.39
CA HIS A 381 17.85 22.15 10.09
C HIS A 381 17.20 20.84 10.60
N MET A 382 17.99 19.77 10.75
CA MET A 382 17.51 18.50 11.30
C MET A 382 17.40 18.58 12.82
N LYS A 383 18.33 19.29 13.47
CA LYS A 383 18.27 19.57 14.92
C LYS A 383 17.00 20.33 15.29
N SER A 384 16.67 21.40 14.56
CA SER A 384 15.42 22.14 14.78
C SER A 384 14.18 21.27 14.58
N SER A 385 14.18 20.39 13.58
CA SER A 385 13.07 19.47 13.30
C SER A 385 12.89 18.42 14.41
N ILE A 386 13.99 17.86 14.93
CA ILE A 386 13.98 16.91 16.05
C ILE A 386 13.47 17.58 17.33
N LEU A 387 13.91 18.81 17.61
CA LEU A 387 13.47 19.57 18.78
C LEU A 387 11.99 19.95 18.68
N SER A 388 11.49 20.27 17.48
CA SER A 388 10.06 20.56 17.26
C SER A 388 9.13 19.36 17.51
N CYS A 389 9.68 18.14 17.55
CA CYS A 389 8.97 16.90 17.86
C CYS A 389 8.95 16.56 19.37
N GLY A 390 9.28 17.51 20.26
CA GLY A 390 9.40 17.28 21.71
C GLY A 390 8.19 16.59 22.36
N ASP A 391 6.97 16.89 21.88
CA ASP A 391 5.73 16.27 22.37
C ASP A 391 5.56 14.80 21.93
N ARG A 392 6.44 14.30 21.05
CA ARG A 392 6.40 12.92 20.49
C ARG A 392 7.80 12.29 20.47
N PRO A 393 8.33 11.85 21.63
CA PRO A 393 9.69 11.32 21.80
C PRO A 393 10.05 10.15 20.85
N SER A 394 9.12 9.20 20.64
CA SER A 394 9.35 8.07 19.73
C SER A 394 9.51 8.54 18.27
N LYS A 395 8.77 9.58 17.86
CA LYS A 395 8.86 10.12 16.50
C LYS A 395 10.18 10.86 16.29
N ALA A 396 10.62 11.65 17.27
CA ALA A 396 11.91 12.33 17.25
C ALA A 396 13.08 11.31 17.13
N CYS A 397 13.02 10.24 17.93
CA CYS A 397 14.00 9.15 17.89
C CYS A 397 14.01 8.41 16.55
N ASN A 398 12.82 8.13 16.00
CA ASN A 398 12.69 7.46 14.71
C ASN A 398 13.19 8.33 13.55
N PHE A 399 12.91 9.64 13.59
CA PHE A 399 13.43 10.59 12.61
C PHE A 399 14.96 10.56 12.62
N LEU A 400 15.58 10.65 13.80
CA LEU A 400 17.03 10.60 13.98
C LEU A 400 17.68 9.33 13.40
N LEU A 401 17.14 8.15 13.74
CA LEU A 401 17.74 6.87 13.36
C LEU A 401 17.56 6.50 11.89
N ASN A 402 16.69 7.21 11.16
CA ASN A 402 16.44 6.97 9.74
C ASN A 402 17.20 7.95 8.82
N LEU A 403 18.12 8.76 9.35
CA LEU A 403 18.85 9.79 8.59
C LEU A 403 19.95 9.23 7.69
N GLU A 404 20.52 8.05 7.97
CA GLU A 404 21.51 7.42 7.08
C GLU A 404 20.92 7.01 5.71
N ILE A 405 19.59 7.03 5.56
CA ILE A 405 18.90 6.79 4.29
C ILE A 405 18.83 8.08 3.43
N TYR A 406 19.11 9.26 4.02
CA TYR A 406 18.96 10.56 3.36
C TYR A 406 20.24 11.12 2.72
N GLU A 407 21.42 10.60 3.01
CA GLU A 407 22.67 11.09 2.38
C GLU A 407 22.77 10.81 0.86
N GLY A 408 21.81 10.07 0.29
CA GLY A 408 21.66 9.91 -1.16
C GLY A 408 20.79 10.99 -1.85
N ALA A 409 20.21 11.94 -1.12
CA ALA A 409 19.36 12.99 -1.70
C ALA A 409 19.75 14.37 -1.16
N GLY A 410 20.00 15.31 -2.08
CA GLY A 410 20.44 16.68 -1.80
C GLY A 410 19.49 17.52 -0.92
N PRO A 411 19.81 18.82 -0.72
CA PRO A 411 19.34 19.59 0.42
C PRO A 411 17.82 19.77 0.43
N GLY A 412 17.21 19.43 1.57
CA GLY A 412 15.76 19.41 1.76
C GLY A 412 15.09 20.78 1.88
N PRO A 413 13.75 20.86 1.99
CA PRO A 413 13.06 22.10 2.21
C PRO A 413 12.49 22.21 3.64
N SER A 414 12.89 23.31 4.28
CA SER A 414 12.09 24.08 5.23
C SER A 414 10.72 24.45 4.63
N LEU A 415 9.60 24.14 5.31
CA LEU A 415 8.32 24.88 5.33
C LEU A 415 7.21 23.99 5.94
N LEU A 416 6.89 24.17 7.23
CA LEU A 416 5.89 23.36 7.96
C LEU A 416 4.50 24.00 8.04
N THR A 417 4.15 24.89 7.11
CA THR A 417 2.79 25.46 7.02
C THR A 417 2.15 25.31 5.63
N SER A 418 2.85 24.72 4.64
CA SER A 418 2.34 24.46 3.27
C SER A 418 2.13 22.96 2.95
N ALA A 419 2.47 22.04 3.86
CA ALA A 419 2.53 20.59 3.58
C ALA A 419 1.20 19.97 3.10
N SER A 420 0.05 20.43 3.61
CA SER A 420 -1.27 19.93 3.20
C SER A 420 -1.65 20.38 1.77
N THR A 421 -1.17 21.55 1.36
CA THR A 421 -1.38 22.11 0.01
C THR A 421 -0.44 21.46 -0.99
N GLU A 422 0.81 21.19 -0.60
CA GLU A 422 1.83 20.56 -1.43
C GLU A 422 1.50 19.11 -1.76
N LEU A 423 1.08 18.27 -0.82
CA LEU A 423 0.73 16.87 -1.15
C LEU A 423 -0.52 16.80 -2.04
N SER A 424 -1.52 17.67 -1.83
CA SER A 424 -2.68 17.73 -2.73
C SER A 424 -2.31 18.30 -4.10
N ALA A 425 -1.38 19.26 -4.18
CA ALA A 425 -0.89 19.81 -5.44
C ALA A 425 -0.02 18.81 -6.20
N VAL A 426 0.85 18.07 -5.49
CA VAL A 426 1.68 16.99 -6.03
C VAL A 426 0.82 15.82 -6.48
N LEU A 427 -0.18 15.41 -5.70
CA LEU A 427 -1.16 14.41 -6.17
C LEU A 427 -1.96 14.95 -7.36
N LYS A 428 -2.35 16.22 -7.40
CA LYS A 428 -2.99 16.81 -8.60
C LYS A 428 -2.08 16.85 -9.81
N SER A 429 -0.79 17.14 -9.63
CA SER A 429 0.19 17.26 -10.71
C SER A 429 0.78 15.92 -11.15
N LEU A 430 0.72 14.88 -10.31
CA LEU A 430 1.21 13.53 -10.58
C LEU A 430 0.09 12.54 -10.90
N CYS A 431 -1.12 12.71 -10.34
CA CYS A 431 -2.34 12.04 -10.81
C CYS A 431 -2.82 12.71 -12.10
N VAL A 432 -1.92 12.81 -13.08
CA VAL A 432 -2.30 13.04 -14.47
C VAL A 432 -2.86 11.69 -14.95
N ARG A 433 -4.15 11.44 -14.69
CA ARG A 433 -4.91 10.84 -15.79
C ARG A 433 -4.71 11.83 -16.93
N ARG A 434 -4.12 11.36 -18.04
CA ARG A 434 -4.15 12.12 -19.30
C ARG A 434 -5.61 12.54 -19.45
N LYS A 435 -5.90 13.82 -19.22
CA LYS A 435 -7.09 14.43 -19.76
C LYS A 435 -6.92 14.18 -21.24
N MET A 436 -7.59 13.18 -21.78
CA MET A 436 -7.74 13.00 -23.21
C MET A 436 -8.55 14.20 -23.67
N SER A 437 -7.89 15.35 -23.83
CA SER A 437 -8.31 16.26 -24.88
C SER A 437 -8.13 15.44 -26.15
N GLU A 438 -9.21 15.23 -26.90
CA GLU A 438 -9.17 14.67 -28.24
C GLU A 438 -8.21 15.51 -29.08
N LYS A 439 -6.93 15.17 -29.03
CA LYS A 439 -5.93 15.76 -29.91
C LYS A 439 -6.16 15.13 -31.27
N LEU A 440 -6.53 15.98 -32.22
CA LEU A 440 -6.65 15.58 -33.60
C LEU A 440 -5.26 15.64 -34.24
N PHE A 441 -4.92 14.60 -35.00
CA PHE A 441 -3.66 14.47 -35.71
C PHE A 441 -3.92 14.35 -37.21
N THR A 442 -3.03 14.90 -38.02
CA THR A 442 -3.04 14.69 -39.47
C THR A 442 -2.23 13.45 -39.86
N ARG A 443 -2.50 12.84 -41.01
CA ARG A 443 -1.66 11.72 -41.50
C ARG A 443 -0.21 12.13 -41.72
N GLU A 444 0.03 13.38 -42.10
CA GLU A 444 1.38 13.93 -42.26
C GLU A 444 2.12 13.99 -40.92
N GLU A 445 1.43 14.25 -39.81
CA GLU A 445 2.03 14.20 -38.47
C GLU A 445 2.33 12.77 -38.03
N VAL A 446 1.45 11.83 -38.32
CA VAL A 446 1.68 10.41 -37.98
C VAL A 446 2.83 9.82 -38.78
N SER A 447 2.91 10.11 -40.09
CA SER A 447 3.98 9.61 -40.97
C SER A 447 5.39 10.10 -40.62
N LYS A 448 5.52 11.22 -39.89
CA LYS A 448 6.82 11.70 -39.37
C LYS A 448 7.34 10.89 -38.18
N ASN A 449 6.52 10.01 -37.61
CA ASN A 449 6.84 9.18 -36.46
C ASN A 449 6.93 7.72 -36.89
N ASN A 450 7.95 7.42 -37.71
CA ASN A 450 8.16 6.13 -38.37
C ASN A 450 9.48 5.44 -37.98
N ASP A 451 10.16 5.90 -36.92
CA ASP A 451 11.45 5.39 -36.47
C ASP A 451 11.33 4.64 -35.14
N ALA A 452 12.26 3.74 -34.81
CA ALA A 452 12.25 2.99 -33.54
C ALA A 452 12.30 3.86 -32.25
N LYS A 453 12.65 5.14 -32.38
CA LYS A 453 12.62 6.11 -31.26
C LYS A 453 11.30 6.87 -31.14
N SER A 454 10.43 6.81 -32.15
CA SER A 454 9.10 7.41 -32.19
C SER A 454 8.25 6.67 -33.23
N THR A 455 7.51 5.65 -32.77
CA THR A 455 6.70 4.76 -33.61
C THR A 455 5.22 4.98 -33.35
N TRP A 456 4.54 5.62 -34.30
CA TRP A 456 3.09 5.85 -34.23
C TRP A 456 2.34 5.01 -35.25
N LEU A 457 1.14 4.56 -34.90
CA LEU A 457 0.28 3.74 -35.75
C LEU A 457 -1.14 4.30 -35.76
N VAL A 458 -1.84 4.17 -36.87
CA VAL A 458 -3.29 4.42 -36.95
C VAL A 458 -4.04 3.08 -36.92
N ILE A 459 -5.01 2.94 -36.01
CA ILE A 459 -5.92 1.79 -35.95
C ILE A 459 -7.35 2.32 -35.73
N ASP A 460 -8.28 1.99 -36.63
CA ASP A 460 -9.68 2.44 -36.58
C ASP A 460 -9.81 3.97 -36.38
N ASN A 461 -9.06 4.74 -37.18
CA ASN A 461 -8.95 6.20 -37.10
C ASN A 461 -8.40 6.77 -35.77
N GLY A 462 -8.03 5.92 -34.80
CA GLY A 462 -7.29 6.30 -33.60
C GLY A 462 -5.79 6.34 -33.87
N VAL A 463 -5.08 7.30 -33.28
CA VAL A 463 -3.62 7.40 -33.35
C VAL A 463 -3.01 6.89 -32.05
N TYR A 464 -2.05 5.97 -32.16
CA TYR A 464 -1.41 5.27 -31.04
C TYR A 464 0.09 5.46 -31.08
N ASP A 465 0.69 5.79 -29.93
CA ASP A 465 2.15 5.83 -29.76
C ASP A 465 2.61 4.52 -29.11
N VAL A 466 3.19 3.64 -29.91
CA VAL A 466 3.62 2.29 -29.50
C VAL A 466 5.12 2.21 -29.24
N THR A 467 5.83 3.35 -29.19
CA THR A 467 7.30 3.39 -29.01
C THR A 467 7.77 2.60 -27.79
N ALA A 468 7.08 2.74 -26.66
CA ALA A 468 7.41 2.02 -25.43
C ALA A 468 7.03 0.53 -25.48
N PHE A 469 6.16 0.14 -26.43
CA PHE A 469 5.60 -1.20 -26.55
C PHE A 469 6.35 -2.08 -27.56
N LEU A 470 7.27 -1.53 -28.35
CA LEU A 470 8.04 -2.26 -29.37
C LEU A 470 8.63 -3.57 -28.83
N ASN A 471 9.36 -3.48 -27.71
CA ASN A 471 10.04 -4.63 -27.08
C ASN A 471 9.11 -5.56 -26.29
N GLU A 472 7.87 -5.13 -26.03
CA GLU A 472 6.88 -5.89 -25.27
C GLU A 472 5.86 -6.58 -26.17
N HIS A 473 5.90 -6.32 -27.48
CA HIS A 473 4.97 -6.89 -28.43
C HIS A 473 5.24 -8.39 -28.66
N PRO A 474 4.28 -9.29 -28.34
CA PRO A 474 4.50 -10.74 -28.48
C PRO A 474 4.78 -11.22 -29.90
N GLY A 475 4.39 -10.43 -30.92
CA GLY A 475 4.66 -10.69 -32.33
C GLY A 475 6.03 -10.19 -32.82
N GLY A 476 6.85 -9.62 -31.94
CA GLY A 476 8.13 -8.98 -32.27
C GLY A 476 8.00 -7.49 -32.60
N GLU A 477 9.09 -6.74 -32.45
CA GLU A 477 9.10 -5.29 -32.76
C GLU A 477 9.06 -5.00 -34.27
N GLU A 478 9.59 -5.92 -35.09
CA GLU A 478 9.72 -5.78 -36.55
C GLU A 478 8.36 -5.51 -37.21
N VAL A 479 7.31 -6.24 -36.80
CA VAL A 479 5.96 -6.09 -37.37
C VAL A 479 5.31 -4.75 -37.03
N LEU A 480 5.69 -4.12 -35.91
CA LEU A 480 5.21 -2.77 -35.56
C LEU A 480 6.00 -1.70 -36.32
N LEU A 481 7.30 -1.92 -36.54
CA LEU A 481 8.16 -1.01 -37.30
C LEU A 481 7.79 -0.99 -38.80
N GLU A 482 7.38 -2.12 -39.37
CA GLU A 482 6.89 -2.18 -40.76
C GLU A 482 5.67 -1.31 -41.02
N GLN A 483 4.80 -1.16 -40.01
CA GLN A 483 3.59 -0.34 -40.07
C GLN A 483 3.78 1.06 -39.48
N ALA A 484 4.99 1.41 -39.04
CA ALA A 484 5.29 2.68 -38.41
C ALA A 484 4.94 3.87 -39.31
N GLY A 485 4.22 4.84 -38.76
CA GLY A 485 3.72 6.01 -39.47
C GLY A 485 2.57 5.74 -40.44
N ARG A 486 1.97 4.53 -40.43
CA ARG A 486 0.92 4.10 -41.36
C ARG A 486 -0.36 3.66 -40.64
N ASP A 487 -1.37 3.39 -41.46
CA ASP A 487 -2.65 2.80 -41.04
C ASP A 487 -2.52 1.28 -40.98
N ALA A 488 -2.46 0.77 -39.76
CA ALA A 488 -2.28 -0.64 -39.42
C ALA A 488 -3.60 -1.35 -39.12
N THR A 489 -4.76 -0.72 -39.40
CA THR A 489 -6.08 -1.27 -39.05
C THR A 489 -6.30 -2.67 -39.65
N GLU A 490 -5.98 -2.85 -40.93
CA GLU A 490 -6.12 -4.14 -41.62
C GLU A 490 -5.18 -5.20 -41.01
N SER A 491 -3.90 -4.87 -40.86
CA SER A 491 -2.92 -5.77 -40.25
C SER A 491 -3.26 -6.14 -38.80
N PHE A 492 -3.89 -5.23 -38.04
CA PHE A 492 -4.31 -5.49 -36.68
C PHE A 492 -5.51 -6.44 -36.61
N GLU A 493 -6.48 -6.29 -37.51
CA GLU A 493 -7.67 -7.14 -37.57
C GLU A 493 -7.37 -8.53 -38.16
N ASP A 494 -6.51 -8.62 -39.18
CA ASP A 494 -6.14 -9.89 -39.84
C ASP A 494 -5.44 -10.87 -38.89
N VAL A 495 -4.70 -10.36 -37.91
CA VAL A 495 -4.01 -11.19 -36.90
C VAL A 495 -4.99 -11.76 -35.86
N GLY A 496 -6.17 -11.15 -35.68
CA GLY A 496 -7.19 -11.66 -34.75
C GLY A 496 -6.85 -11.45 -33.26
N HIS A 497 -6.42 -10.24 -32.89
CA HIS A 497 -6.08 -9.89 -31.50
C HIS A 497 -7.25 -10.10 -30.51
N SER A 498 -6.94 -10.65 -29.33
CA SER A 498 -7.90 -10.91 -28.24
C SER A 498 -8.51 -9.62 -27.65
N SER A 499 -9.59 -9.75 -26.86
CA SER A 499 -10.18 -8.62 -26.13
C SER A 499 -9.16 -7.88 -25.26
N ASP A 500 -8.29 -8.64 -24.59
CA ASP A 500 -7.28 -8.11 -23.69
C ASP A 500 -6.21 -7.33 -24.45
N ALA A 501 -5.82 -7.79 -25.65
CA ALA A 501 -4.90 -7.08 -26.53
C ALA A 501 -5.52 -5.76 -27.05
N ARG A 502 -6.82 -5.77 -27.37
CA ARG A 502 -7.55 -4.55 -27.75
C ARG A 502 -7.66 -3.55 -26.59
N ASP A 503 -7.82 -4.03 -25.36
CA ASP A 503 -7.84 -3.17 -24.17
C ASP A 503 -6.46 -2.63 -23.81
N LEU A 504 -5.40 -3.39 -24.05
CA LEU A 504 -4.02 -2.93 -23.92
C LEU A 504 -3.70 -1.83 -24.94
N MET A 505 -4.11 -2.01 -26.21
CA MET A 505 -3.94 -1.02 -27.28
C MET A 505 -4.49 0.36 -26.90
N LYS A 506 -5.67 0.42 -26.25
CA LYS A 506 -6.31 1.68 -25.83
C LYS A 506 -5.41 2.52 -24.90
N GLN A 507 -4.50 1.91 -24.16
CA GLN A 507 -3.58 2.61 -23.25
C GLN A 507 -2.54 3.45 -23.99
N TYR A 508 -2.24 3.07 -25.23
CA TYR A 508 -1.27 3.73 -26.10
C TYR A 508 -1.92 4.80 -27.01
N LYS A 509 -3.24 4.98 -26.94
CA LYS A 509 -3.94 5.99 -27.75
C LYS A 509 -3.52 7.40 -27.34
N ILE A 510 -3.03 8.18 -28.30
CA ILE A 510 -2.62 9.57 -28.12
C ILE A 510 -3.63 10.57 -28.71
N GLY A 511 -4.52 10.12 -29.60
CA GLY A 511 -5.58 10.94 -30.18
C GLY A 511 -6.33 10.25 -31.31
N GLU A 512 -6.94 11.04 -32.19
CA GLU A 512 -7.67 10.57 -33.38
C GLU A 512 -7.24 11.35 -34.61
N LEU A 513 -7.47 10.80 -35.80
CA LEU A 513 -7.24 11.55 -37.03
C LEU A 513 -8.25 12.69 -37.18
N VAL A 514 -7.81 13.79 -37.82
CA VAL A 514 -8.71 14.87 -38.29
C VAL A 514 -9.77 14.29 -39.22
N GLU A 515 -11.00 14.83 -39.19
CA GLU A 515 -12.14 14.31 -39.96
C GLU A 515 -11.84 14.15 -41.47
N GLU A 516 -11.04 15.05 -42.03
CA GLU A 516 -10.61 15.04 -43.44
C GLU A 516 -9.71 13.85 -43.79
N ASP A 517 -8.96 13.35 -42.81
CA ASP A 517 -8.06 12.21 -42.94
C ASP A 517 -8.70 10.89 -42.51
N ARG A 518 -9.91 10.89 -41.97
CA ARG A 518 -10.55 9.62 -41.58
C ARG A 518 -10.90 8.83 -42.83
N LYS A 519 -10.52 7.54 -42.84
CA LYS A 519 -11.14 6.63 -43.80
C LYS A 519 -12.57 6.42 -43.33
N GLN A 520 -13.54 6.66 -44.21
CA GLN A 520 -14.90 6.24 -43.93
C GLN A 520 -14.85 4.74 -43.61
N PRO A 521 -15.55 4.27 -42.57
CA PRO A 521 -15.74 2.84 -42.42
C PRO A 521 -16.29 2.34 -43.76
N PRO A 522 -15.80 1.21 -44.29
CA PRO A 522 -16.44 0.64 -45.48
C PRO A 522 -17.93 0.62 -45.19
N ALA A 523 -18.72 1.24 -46.07
CA ALA A 523 -20.16 1.04 -46.04
C ALA A 523 -20.35 -0.47 -45.87
N LYS A 524 -21.17 -0.90 -44.91
CA LYS A 524 -21.62 -2.29 -44.83
C LYS A 524 -22.37 -2.58 -46.13
N GLU A 525 -21.61 -2.87 -47.17
CA GLU A 525 -22.03 -3.61 -48.32
C GLU A 525 -22.39 -4.96 -47.72
N ASN A 526 -23.69 -5.26 -47.70
CA ASN A 526 -24.19 -6.60 -47.47
C ASN A 526 -23.61 -7.46 -48.58
N ARG A 527 -22.37 -7.93 -48.41
CA ARG A 527 -21.82 -9.01 -49.22
C ARG A 527 -22.52 -10.27 -48.76
N SER A 528 -23.65 -10.50 -49.42
CA SER A 528 -24.15 -11.83 -49.75
C SER A 528 -22.96 -12.65 -50.21
N TRP A 529 -22.56 -13.63 -49.41
CA TRP A 529 -21.81 -14.75 -49.93
C TRP A 529 -22.83 -15.65 -50.64
N ASP A 530 -23.07 -15.33 -51.91
CA ASP A 530 -23.60 -16.30 -52.86
C ASP A 530 -22.52 -17.36 -53.07
N SER A 531 -22.59 -18.40 -52.25
CA SER A 531 -22.05 -19.71 -52.57
C SER A 531 -23.23 -20.57 -53.01
N GLU A 532 -23.65 -20.44 -54.27
CA GLU A 532 -24.45 -21.47 -54.91
C GLU A 532 -23.53 -22.66 -55.22
N ASP A 533 -23.60 -23.69 -54.40
CA ASP A 533 -24.12 -24.99 -54.84
C ASP A 533 -24.22 -25.97 -53.66
N GLY A 534 -25.45 -26.44 -53.35
CA GLY A 534 -25.65 -27.61 -52.48
C GLY A 534 -26.80 -27.56 -51.45
N ASN A 535 -28.04 -27.32 -51.90
CA ASN A 535 -29.29 -27.90 -51.40
C ASN A 535 -29.41 -28.39 -49.91
N GLY A 536 -30.17 -27.65 -49.09
CA GLY A 536 -31.26 -28.20 -48.26
C GLY A 536 -30.99 -28.80 -46.86
N SER A 537 -31.78 -28.31 -45.89
CA SER A 537 -32.58 -29.16 -44.97
C SER A 537 -32.01 -29.69 -43.63
N SER A 538 -31.16 -29.00 -42.87
CA SER A 538 -30.73 -29.55 -41.56
C SER A 538 -31.54 -29.06 -40.33
N PHE A 539 -31.84 -27.76 -40.18
CA PHE A 539 -32.44 -27.29 -38.91
C PHE A 539 -33.98 -27.38 -38.86
N ARG A 540 -34.69 -27.16 -39.98
CA ARG A 540 -36.17 -27.29 -40.04
C ARG A 540 -36.64 -28.75 -40.06
N SER A 541 -35.80 -29.67 -40.55
CA SER A 541 -36.10 -31.11 -40.62
C SER A 541 -36.10 -31.80 -39.26
N TRP A 542 -35.48 -31.21 -38.23
CA TRP A 542 -35.50 -31.74 -36.86
C TRP A 542 -36.61 -31.13 -36.00
N LEU A 543 -37.06 -29.93 -36.33
CA LEU A 543 -38.16 -29.25 -35.65
C LEU A 543 -39.50 -29.95 -35.84
N ILE A 544 -39.79 -30.46 -37.03
CA ILE A 544 -41.07 -31.10 -37.34
C ILE A 544 -41.21 -32.48 -36.65
N PRO A 545 -40.21 -33.39 -36.66
CA PRO A 545 -40.30 -34.66 -35.93
C PRO A 545 -40.33 -34.50 -34.42
N VAL A 546 -39.57 -33.55 -33.86
CA VAL A 546 -39.53 -33.31 -32.40
C VAL A 546 -40.87 -32.76 -31.90
N THR A 547 -41.47 -31.82 -32.63
CA THR A 547 -42.78 -31.28 -32.28
C THR A 547 -43.89 -32.34 -32.43
N LEU A 548 -43.87 -33.15 -33.49
CA LEU A 548 -44.81 -34.26 -33.66
C LEU A 548 -44.65 -35.34 -32.58
N GLY A 549 -43.41 -35.66 -32.15
CA GLY A 549 -43.16 -36.60 -31.06
C GLY A 549 -43.70 -36.13 -29.71
N ILE A 550 -43.55 -34.83 -29.41
CA ILE A 550 -44.10 -34.23 -28.18
C ILE A 550 -45.64 -34.26 -28.21
N ILE A 551 -46.24 -33.90 -29.33
CA ILE A 551 -47.71 -33.91 -29.50
C ILE A 551 -48.25 -35.36 -29.41
N ALA A 552 -47.61 -36.32 -30.05
CA ALA A 552 -48.02 -37.74 -29.97
C ALA A 552 -47.92 -38.29 -28.54
N THR A 553 -46.89 -37.90 -27.79
CA THR A 553 -46.71 -38.33 -26.38
C THR A 553 -47.79 -37.73 -25.46
N ILE A 554 -48.17 -36.47 -25.69
CA ILE A 554 -49.25 -35.81 -24.96
C ILE A 554 -50.60 -36.48 -25.28
N LEU A 555 -50.88 -36.74 -26.57
CA LEU A 555 -52.11 -37.40 -27.00
C LEU A 555 -52.19 -38.85 -26.49
N TYR A 556 -51.10 -39.61 -26.53
CA TYR A 556 -51.05 -40.96 -25.98
C TYR A 556 -51.33 -40.98 -24.47
N ARG A 557 -50.73 -40.06 -23.70
CA ARG A 557 -51.01 -39.93 -22.26
C ARG A 557 -52.45 -39.50 -21.96
N PHE A 558 -53.07 -38.73 -22.85
CA PHE A 558 -54.44 -38.25 -22.66
C PHE A 558 -55.50 -39.30 -23.02
N PHE A 559 -55.22 -40.18 -24.00
CA PHE A 559 -56.18 -41.19 -24.47
C PHE A 559 -55.98 -42.60 -23.89
N MET A 560 -54.75 -42.98 -23.51
CA MET A 560 -54.45 -44.29 -22.93
C MET A 560 -54.19 -44.22 -21.41
N GLY A 561 -54.27 -43.01 -20.82
CA GLY A 561 -54.24 -42.79 -19.38
C GLY A 561 -55.63 -42.77 -18.76
N LYS A 562 -56.33 -43.90 -18.81
CA LYS A 562 -57.44 -44.24 -17.90
C LYS A 562 -57.21 -45.63 -17.35
#